data_AF-A0A812ZGV3-F1
#
_entry.id   AF-A0A812ZGV3-F1
#
_cell.length_a   1.000
_cell.length_b   1.000
_cell.length_c   1.000
_cell.angle_alpha   90.00
_cell.angle_beta   90.00
_cell.angle_gamma   90.00
#
_symmetry.space_group_name_H-M   'P 1'
#
loop_
_entity.id
_entity.type
_entity.pdbx_description
1 polymer ?
#
loop_
_entity_poly.entity_id
_entity_poly.type
_entity_poly.pdbx_seq_one_letter_code
_entity_poly.pdbx_strand_id
1 'polypeptide(L)'
;CQGSELINLLEKVELLTTAQDKLFSSLKHDVFSVGRLLYSIENWGVDDDFSTIDNAKLKQFSSLCKRIRGLCINGDPSSSPHEVQKMLHETEFFSHMDYTVRMSFSDFPQSSEPLVKQVISQMCHCAVKAVANNSKNQMQAYRSIDAMKALVAEQPESALLLAEIFKGNFTICRRVPEDLIAKFSELILRERMAGSFVSCYIDFYMAIVSAGNKPVVRNQVPVVEALQRGRPERMLHLLRTTSEMERALDLARHFKAKSVLRGEDTTELNENDQELVYYLKSMELLGGLARGRGSHSLITKPFVA
;
A
#
# COMPACT_ATOMS: atom_id res chain seq x y z
N CYS A 1 -13.40 33.57 -26.25
CA CYS A 1 -13.11 32.21 -25.71
C CYS A 1 -12.62 32.17 -24.25
N GLN A 2 -12.32 33.29 -23.58
CA GLN A 2 -11.84 33.27 -22.18
C GLN A 2 -12.96 33.11 -21.13
N GLY A 3 -14.19 33.54 -21.43
CA GLY A 3 -15.33 33.46 -20.48
C GLY A 3 -15.82 32.04 -20.21
N SER A 4 -15.77 31.16 -21.22
CA SER A 4 -16.18 29.75 -21.05
C SER A 4 -15.17 28.95 -20.21
N GLU A 5 -13.87 29.25 -20.30
CA GLU A 5 -12.86 28.62 -19.44
C GLU A 5 -12.98 29.07 -17.98
N LEU A 6 -13.26 30.36 -17.74
CA LEU A 6 -13.45 30.88 -16.39
C LEU A 6 -14.70 30.28 -15.71
N ILE A 7 -15.81 30.17 -16.45
CA ILE A 7 -17.04 29.52 -15.94
C ILE A 7 -16.76 28.05 -15.62
N ASN A 8 -16.10 27.33 -16.52
CA ASN A 8 -15.70 25.93 -16.30
C ASN A 8 -14.72 25.75 -15.12
N LEU A 9 -13.92 26.77 -14.78
CA LEU A 9 -13.04 26.76 -13.62
C LEU A 9 -13.82 27.02 -12.34
N LEU A 10 -14.71 28.02 -12.34
CA LEU A 10 -15.54 28.38 -11.19
C LEU A 10 -16.54 27.28 -10.83
N GLU A 11 -17.09 26.56 -11.82
CA GLU A 11 -17.95 25.39 -11.59
C GLU A 11 -17.23 24.22 -10.91
N LYS A 12 -15.89 24.23 -10.89
CA LYS A 12 -15.05 23.20 -10.25
C LYS A 12 -14.53 23.63 -8.88
N VAL A 13 -14.80 24.87 -8.44
CA VAL A 13 -14.36 25.37 -7.14
C VAL A 13 -15.34 24.90 -6.07
N GLU A 14 -14.81 24.20 -5.06
CA GLU A 14 -15.56 23.86 -3.86
C GLU A 14 -15.34 24.92 -2.79
N LEU A 15 -16.44 25.44 -2.25
CA LEU A 15 -16.39 26.41 -1.16
C LEU A 15 -16.24 25.69 0.18
N LEU A 16 -15.15 25.96 0.89
CA LEU A 16 -14.90 25.42 2.22
C LEU A 16 -15.61 26.27 3.29
N THR A 17 -16.09 25.62 4.34
CA THR A 17 -16.45 26.32 5.58
C THR A 17 -15.20 26.89 6.26
N THR A 18 -15.37 27.85 7.17
CA THR A 18 -14.24 28.43 7.95
C THR A 18 -13.43 27.37 8.71
N ALA A 19 -14.08 26.31 9.19
CA ALA A 19 -13.40 25.20 9.87
C ALA A 19 -12.58 24.36 8.89
N GLN A 20 -13.17 24.01 7.74
CA GLN A 20 -12.51 23.29 6.66
C GLN A 20 -11.33 24.07 6.06
N ASP A 21 -11.44 25.39 5.92
CA ASP A 21 -10.36 26.24 5.41
C ASP A 21 -9.15 26.28 6.37
N LYS A 22 -9.41 26.33 7.69
CA LYS A 22 -8.36 26.21 8.71
C LYS A 22 -7.69 24.85 8.66
N LEU A 23 -8.47 23.77 8.54
CA LEU A 23 -7.94 22.41 8.38
C LEU A 23 -7.08 22.30 7.12
N PHE A 24 -7.57 22.81 6.00
CA PHE A 24 -6.85 22.77 4.72
C PHE A 24 -5.53 23.55 4.79
N SER A 25 -5.53 24.73 5.42
CA SER A 25 -4.33 25.52 5.66
C SER A 25 -3.30 24.78 6.52
N SER A 26 -3.77 24.11 7.60
CA SER A 26 -2.92 23.26 8.45
C SER A 26 -2.34 22.07 7.66
N LEU A 27 -3.16 21.43 6.83
CA LEU A 27 -2.75 20.31 5.99
C LEU A 27 -1.71 20.72 4.94
N LYS A 28 -1.89 21.88 4.30
CA LYS A 28 -0.88 22.46 3.38
C LYS A 28 0.46 22.67 4.09
N HIS A 29 0.43 23.20 5.31
CA HIS A 29 1.65 23.40 6.10
C HIS A 29 2.34 22.08 6.44
N ASP A 30 1.58 21.04 6.79
CA ASP A 30 2.14 19.71 7.04
C ASP A 30 2.78 19.10 5.80
N VAL A 31 2.05 19.11 4.68
CA VAL A 31 2.53 18.57 3.41
C VAL A 31 3.80 19.29 2.97
N PHE A 32 3.82 20.62 3.07
CA PHE A 32 5.01 21.42 2.82
C PHE A 32 6.18 21.04 3.75
N SER A 33 5.89 20.84 5.04
CA SER A 33 6.91 20.43 6.02
C SER A 33 7.47 19.03 5.72
N VAL A 34 6.61 18.09 5.29
CA VAL A 34 7.00 16.77 4.80
C VAL A 34 7.93 16.90 3.59
N GLY A 35 7.55 17.70 2.58
CA GLY A 35 8.38 17.95 1.41
C GLY A 35 9.73 18.55 1.75
N ARG A 36 9.77 19.60 2.58
CA ARG A 36 11.02 20.22 3.03
C ARG A 36 11.95 19.24 3.75
N LEU A 37 11.40 18.40 4.61
CA LEU A 37 12.16 17.36 5.30
C LEU A 37 12.68 16.33 4.31
N LEU A 38 11.81 15.77 3.47
CA LEU A 38 12.12 14.76 2.46
C LEU A 38 13.24 15.18 1.51
N TYR A 39 13.18 16.41 0.98
CA TYR A 39 14.17 16.94 0.05
C TYR A 39 15.51 17.31 0.70
N SER A 40 15.62 17.17 2.03
CA SER A 40 16.87 17.39 2.78
C SER A 40 17.43 16.11 3.38
N ILE A 41 16.90 14.94 3.02
CA ILE A 41 17.25 13.64 3.63
C ILE A 41 18.74 13.30 3.54
N GLU A 42 19.42 13.71 2.47
CA GLU A 42 20.88 13.55 2.31
C GLU A 42 21.66 14.21 3.46
N ASN A 43 21.10 15.27 4.06
CA ASN A 43 21.68 16.00 5.17
C ASN A 43 21.17 15.53 6.55
N TRP A 44 20.57 14.35 6.62
CA TRP A 44 20.13 13.76 7.90
C TRP A 44 21.22 12.88 8.52
N GLY A 45 22.26 12.51 7.75
CA GLY A 45 23.33 11.59 8.15
C GLY A 45 24.74 12.05 7.78
N VAL A 46 25.08 13.32 7.97
CA VAL A 46 26.50 13.72 8.00
C VAL A 46 27.05 13.37 9.38
N ASP A 47 27.79 12.27 9.43
CA ASP A 47 28.55 11.82 10.59
C ASP A 47 29.73 12.78 10.85
N ASP A 48 29.59 13.59 11.89
CA ASP A 48 30.74 14.05 12.67
C ASP A 48 30.69 13.25 13.98
N ASP A 49 31.86 12.80 14.48
CA ASP A 49 32.07 11.89 15.63
C ASP A 49 31.41 12.29 16.98
N PHE A 50 30.58 13.33 17.00
CA PHE A 50 29.86 13.87 18.14
C PHE A 50 28.33 13.77 18.06
N SER A 51 27.72 13.34 16.95
CA SER A 51 26.26 13.32 16.83
C SER A 51 25.69 11.91 16.72
N THR A 52 25.00 11.47 17.78
CA THR A 52 23.95 10.47 17.67
C THR A 52 23.03 10.87 16.51
N ILE A 53 22.84 10.00 15.52
CA ILE A 53 21.86 10.10 14.42
C ILE A 53 20.75 11.08 14.82
N ASP A 54 20.65 12.22 14.14
CA ASP A 54 19.71 13.30 14.48
C ASP A 54 18.26 12.83 14.23
N ASN A 55 17.79 12.00 15.16
CA ASN A 55 16.49 11.36 15.20
C ASN A 55 15.38 12.41 15.27
N ALA A 56 15.68 13.68 15.55
CA ALA A 56 14.68 14.74 15.62
C ALA A 56 13.99 14.94 14.26
N LYS A 57 14.74 14.98 13.15
CA LYS A 57 14.16 15.16 11.80
C LYS A 57 13.30 13.96 11.41
N LEU A 58 13.78 12.74 11.62
CA LEU A 58 13.02 11.52 11.35
C LEU A 58 11.77 11.42 12.25
N LYS A 59 11.87 11.76 13.53
CA LYS A 59 10.72 11.80 14.46
C LYS A 59 9.70 12.84 14.02
N GLN A 60 10.14 14.02 13.61
CA GLN A 60 9.27 15.07 13.08
C GLN A 60 8.56 14.59 11.80
N PHE A 61 9.32 14.03 10.86
CA PHE A 61 8.80 13.47 9.61
C PHE A 61 7.74 12.39 9.88
N SER A 62 8.06 11.45 10.78
CA SER A 62 7.15 10.38 11.19
C SER A 62 5.89 10.92 11.87
N SER A 63 6.02 11.94 12.71
CA SER A 63 4.89 12.60 13.38
C SER A 63 3.95 13.26 12.37
N LEU A 64 4.50 13.97 11.37
CA LEU A 64 3.72 14.57 10.28
C LEU A 64 3.00 13.52 9.45
N CYS A 65 3.70 12.46 9.03
CA CYS A 65 3.08 11.34 8.28
C CYS A 65 1.95 10.68 9.07
N LYS A 66 2.16 10.41 10.36
CA LYS A 66 1.13 9.85 11.26
C LYS A 66 -0.06 10.78 11.41
N ARG A 67 0.16 12.09 11.50
CA ARG A 67 -0.92 13.08 11.59
C ARG A 67 -1.77 13.13 10.32
N ILE A 68 -1.13 13.27 9.15
CA ILE A 68 -1.81 13.26 7.84
C ILE A 68 -2.58 11.96 7.65
N ARG A 69 -1.95 10.82 7.94
CA ARG A 69 -2.58 9.50 7.92
C ARG A 69 -3.78 9.43 8.86
N GLY A 70 -3.65 9.92 10.08
CA GLY A 70 -4.72 9.93 11.09
C GLY A 70 -5.94 10.72 10.62
N LEU A 71 -5.73 11.88 10.00
CA LEU A 71 -6.81 12.67 9.39
C LEU A 71 -7.46 11.93 8.20
N CYS A 72 -6.68 11.21 7.39
CA CYS A 72 -7.24 10.39 6.29
C CYS A 72 -8.01 9.15 6.78
N ILE A 73 -7.82 8.71 8.02
CA ILE A 73 -8.56 7.57 8.61
C ILE A 73 -9.81 8.07 9.33
N ASN A 74 -9.66 9.09 10.19
CA ASN A 74 -10.67 9.49 11.15
C ASN A 74 -11.40 10.78 10.76
N GLY A 75 -10.86 11.57 9.84
CA GLY A 75 -11.30 12.94 9.60
C GLY A 75 -10.93 13.85 10.78
N ASP A 76 -11.65 14.96 10.88
CA ASP A 76 -11.71 15.83 12.05
C ASP A 76 -13.19 16.12 12.41
N PRO A 77 -13.49 16.85 13.50
CA PRO A 77 -14.87 17.14 13.88
C PRO A 77 -15.70 17.89 12.81
N SER A 78 -15.04 18.52 11.84
CA SER A 78 -15.65 19.35 10.80
C SER A 78 -15.59 18.75 9.39
N SER A 79 -14.82 17.68 9.21
CA SER A 79 -14.48 17.10 7.91
C SER A 79 -14.39 15.59 8.03
N SER A 80 -15.14 14.88 7.19
CA SER A 80 -15.03 13.44 7.02
C SER A 80 -13.65 13.04 6.45
N PRO A 81 -13.23 11.78 6.62
CA PRO A 81 -12.00 11.26 5.99
C PRO A 81 -11.94 11.50 4.48
N HIS A 82 -13.08 11.41 3.78
CA HIS A 82 -13.14 11.61 2.34
C HIS A 82 -12.89 13.07 1.94
N GLU A 83 -13.40 14.02 2.72
CA GLU A 83 -13.13 15.45 2.51
C GLU A 83 -11.66 15.78 2.77
N VAL A 84 -11.05 15.19 3.82
CA VAL A 84 -9.60 15.34 4.07
C VAL A 84 -8.78 14.81 2.90
N GLN A 85 -9.10 13.63 2.37
CA GLN A 85 -8.41 13.06 1.21
C GLN A 85 -8.55 13.94 -0.04
N LYS A 86 -9.71 14.59 -0.21
CA LYS A 86 -9.95 15.55 -1.30
C LYS A 86 -9.11 16.81 -1.11
N MET A 87 -9.07 17.38 0.09
CA MET A 87 -8.18 18.50 0.40
C MET A 87 -6.71 18.13 0.17
N LEU A 88 -6.28 16.94 0.61
CA LEU A 88 -4.92 16.45 0.41
C LEU A 88 -4.56 16.33 -1.08
N HIS A 89 -5.52 15.97 -1.93
CA HIS A 89 -5.33 15.94 -3.39
C HIS A 89 -4.97 17.31 -3.96
N GLU A 90 -5.52 18.39 -3.39
CA GLU A 90 -5.27 19.76 -3.82
C GLU A 90 -3.97 20.35 -3.22
N THR A 91 -3.09 19.49 -2.69
CA THR A 91 -1.75 19.84 -2.17
C THR A 91 -0.64 19.15 -2.97
N GLU A 92 0.62 19.38 -2.59
CA GLU A 92 1.80 18.72 -3.20
C GLU A 92 2.06 17.29 -2.68
N PHE A 93 1.15 16.71 -1.88
CA PHE A 93 1.35 15.39 -1.27
C PHE A 93 1.71 14.30 -2.29
N PHE A 94 0.99 14.24 -3.40
CA PHE A 94 1.26 13.25 -4.46
C PHE A 94 2.57 13.52 -5.19
N SER A 95 3.03 14.76 -5.26
CA SER A 95 4.35 15.11 -5.81
C SER A 95 5.47 14.61 -4.90
N HIS A 96 5.34 14.79 -3.58
CA HIS A 96 6.30 14.26 -2.60
C HIS A 96 6.30 12.73 -2.58
N MET A 97 5.13 12.09 -2.72
CA MET A 97 5.03 10.65 -2.84
C MET A 97 5.69 10.14 -4.12
N ASP A 98 5.45 10.77 -5.28
CA ASP A 98 6.10 10.42 -6.55
C ASP A 98 7.63 10.56 -6.46
N TYR A 99 8.13 11.64 -5.85
CA TYR A 99 9.56 11.78 -5.55
C TYR A 99 10.06 10.60 -4.70
N THR A 100 9.36 10.28 -3.61
CA THR A 100 9.78 9.24 -2.67
C THR A 100 9.90 7.87 -3.34
N VAL A 101 8.92 7.49 -4.15
CA VAL A 101 8.93 6.17 -4.81
C VAL A 101 9.94 6.06 -5.96
N ARG A 102 10.53 7.18 -6.38
CA ARG A 102 11.59 7.26 -7.40
C ARG A 102 12.98 7.35 -6.81
N MET A 103 13.12 7.51 -5.49
CA MET A 103 14.43 7.54 -4.84
C MET A 103 15.16 6.22 -5.10
N SER A 104 16.38 6.29 -5.62
CA SER A 104 17.25 5.12 -5.75
C SER A 104 18.12 4.99 -4.51
N PHE A 105 18.20 3.79 -3.93
CA PHE A 105 19.10 3.54 -2.80
C PHE A 105 20.58 3.74 -3.17
N SER A 106 20.92 3.62 -4.46
CA SER A 106 22.26 3.93 -4.98
C SER A 106 22.67 5.38 -4.82
N ASP A 107 21.71 6.29 -4.66
CA ASP A 107 21.97 7.73 -4.57
C ASP A 107 22.42 8.14 -3.16
N PHE A 108 22.35 7.21 -2.19
CA PHE A 108 22.68 7.45 -0.79
C PHE A 108 23.88 6.60 -0.34
N PRO A 109 24.66 7.09 0.64
CA PRO A 109 25.64 6.25 1.33
C PRO A 109 24.96 5.01 1.93
N GLN A 110 25.62 3.87 1.89
CA GLN A 110 25.08 2.61 2.41
C GLN A 110 24.68 2.70 3.89
N SER A 111 25.38 3.51 4.69
CA SER A 111 25.05 3.79 6.10
C SER A 111 23.68 4.47 6.27
N SER A 112 23.21 5.20 5.26
CA SER A 112 21.92 5.91 5.25
C SER A 112 20.77 5.06 4.72
N GLU A 113 21.04 3.87 4.15
CA GLU A 113 20.02 3.00 3.58
C GLU A 113 18.88 2.67 4.58
N PRO A 114 19.14 2.31 5.86
CA PRO A 114 18.05 2.05 6.82
C PRO A 114 17.14 3.27 7.05
N LEU A 115 17.71 4.46 7.05
CA LEU A 115 16.97 5.71 7.22
C LEU A 115 16.08 5.99 6.00
N VAL A 116 16.64 5.84 4.79
CA VAL A 116 15.89 6.02 3.53
C VAL A 116 14.74 5.03 3.45
N LYS A 117 14.97 3.76 3.81
CA LYS A 117 13.91 2.73 3.88
C LYS A 117 12.80 3.12 4.85
N GLN A 118 13.13 3.64 6.03
CA GLN A 118 12.13 4.12 6.98
C GLN A 118 11.32 5.29 6.43
N VAL A 119 11.97 6.26 5.77
CA VAL A 119 11.27 7.39 5.15
C VAL A 119 10.31 6.93 4.05
N ILE A 120 10.77 6.05 3.16
CA ILE A 120 9.92 5.46 2.10
C ILE A 120 8.74 4.72 2.71
N SER A 121 8.97 3.86 3.71
CA SER A 121 7.93 3.11 4.39
C SER A 121 6.86 4.02 5.02
N GLN A 122 7.26 5.08 5.73
CA GLN A 122 6.33 6.05 6.33
C GLN A 122 5.50 6.78 5.26
N MET A 123 6.11 7.17 4.14
CA MET A 123 5.39 7.79 3.01
C MET A 123 4.42 6.82 2.35
N CYS A 124 4.81 5.56 2.12
CA CYS A 124 3.91 4.54 1.58
C CYS A 124 2.71 4.31 2.51
N HIS A 125 2.92 4.19 3.83
CA HIS A 125 1.82 4.04 4.79
C HIS A 125 0.88 5.25 4.84
N CYS A 126 1.44 6.46 4.73
CA CYS A 126 0.63 7.67 4.62
C CYS A 126 -0.19 7.66 3.31
N ALA A 127 0.46 7.35 2.19
CA ALA A 127 -0.16 7.31 0.87
C ALA A 127 -1.26 6.25 0.76
N VAL A 128 -1.11 5.08 1.40
CA VAL A 128 -2.15 4.05 1.48
C VAL A 128 -3.46 4.66 1.98
N LYS A 129 -3.43 5.45 3.06
CA LYS A 129 -4.66 6.06 3.61
C LYS A 129 -5.15 7.25 2.78
N ALA A 130 -4.25 7.95 2.10
CA ALA A 130 -4.61 9.02 1.17
C ALA A 130 -5.37 8.49 -0.06
N VAL A 131 -5.03 7.30 -0.57
CA VAL A 131 -5.67 6.69 -1.75
C VAL A 131 -6.87 5.80 -1.41
N ALA A 132 -6.98 5.33 -0.17
CA ALA A 132 -8.00 4.37 0.25
C ALA A 132 -9.43 4.81 -0.12
N ASN A 133 -10.11 3.98 -0.92
CA ASN A 133 -11.48 4.21 -1.42
C ASN A 133 -11.70 5.56 -2.12
N ASN A 134 -10.64 6.18 -2.65
CA ASN A 134 -10.73 7.47 -3.33
C ASN A 134 -10.21 7.35 -4.78
N SER A 135 -11.14 7.22 -5.73
CA SER A 135 -10.81 6.92 -7.13
C SER A 135 -9.94 8.00 -7.81
N LYS A 136 -10.09 9.27 -7.44
CA LYS A 136 -9.26 10.38 -7.93
C LYS A 136 -7.82 10.23 -7.45
N ASN A 137 -7.64 9.95 -6.16
CA ASN A 137 -6.32 9.75 -5.54
C ASN A 137 -5.65 8.46 -6.02
N GLN A 138 -6.40 7.37 -6.17
CA GLN A 138 -5.91 6.12 -6.77
C GLN A 138 -5.41 6.35 -8.20
N MET A 139 -6.16 7.10 -9.02
CA MET A 139 -5.74 7.44 -10.38
C MET A 139 -4.49 8.32 -10.41
N GLN A 140 -4.34 9.25 -9.47
CA GLN A 140 -3.15 10.09 -9.36
C GLN A 140 -1.93 9.25 -8.98
N ALA A 141 -2.04 8.38 -7.97
CA ALA A 141 -0.95 7.51 -7.55
C ALA A 141 -0.59 6.45 -8.60
N TYR A 142 -1.57 5.95 -9.37
CA TYR A 142 -1.33 5.02 -10.47
C TYR A 142 -0.39 5.57 -11.55
N ARG A 143 -0.25 6.91 -11.68
CA ARG A 143 0.71 7.52 -12.62
C ARG A 143 2.17 7.19 -12.30
N SER A 144 2.45 6.78 -11.06
CA SER A 144 3.79 6.43 -10.58
C SER A 144 4.00 4.92 -10.50
N ILE A 145 3.14 4.11 -11.13
CA ILE A 145 3.17 2.64 -11.00
C ILE A 145 4.50 2.02 -11.43
N ASP A 146 5.15 2.56 -12.47
CA ASP A 146 6.44 2.01 -12.94
C ASP A 146 7.55 2.20 -11.89
N ALA A 147 7.55 3.34 -11.19
CA ALA A 147 8.48 3.60 -10.09
C ALA A 147 8.18 2.68 -8.89
N MET A 148 6.92 2.54 -8.50
CA MET A 148 6.50 1.62 -7.44
C MET A 148 6.82 0.15 -7.78
N LYS A 149 6.69 -0.22 -9.05
CA LYS A 149 7.05 -1.55 -9.54
C LYS A 149 8.54 -1.82 -9.35
N ALA A 150 9.42 -0.85 -9.54
CA ALA A 150 10.85 -1.02 -9.26
C ALA A 150 11.06 -1.23 -7.75
N LEU A 151 10.47 -0.35 -6.95
CA LEU A 151 10.63 -0.26 -5.49
C LEU A 151 10.20 -1.52 -4.71
N VAL A 152 9.15 -2.22 -5.13
CA VAL A 152 8.54 -3.31 -4.35
C VAL A 152 9.47 -4.50 -4.06
N ALA A 153 10.53 -4.69 -4.86
CA ALA A 153 11.49 -5.75 -4.59
C ALA A 153 12.40 -5.45 -3.39
N GLU A 154 12.61 -4.18 -3.12
CA GLU A 154 13.53 -3.65 -2.10
C GLU A 154 12.78 -3.14 -0.87
N GLN A 155 11.51 -2.73 -1.04
CA GLN A 155 10.61 -2.23 0.01
C GLN A 155 9.24 -2.93 -0.07
N PRO A 156 9.06 -4.05 0.66
CA PRO A 156 7.80 -4.81 0.64
C PRO A 156 6.57 -3.99 1.03
N GLU A 157 6.70 -2.98 1.89
CA GLU A 157 5.61 -2.11 2.34
C GLU A 157 4.98 -1.30 1.18
N SER A 158 5.76 -1.01 0.13
CA SER A 158 5.23 -0.36 -1.08
C SER A 158 4.20 -1.23 -1.80
N ALA A 159 4.17 -2.54 -1.58
CA ALA A 159 3.12 -3.43 -2.07
C ALA A 159 1.74 -3.09 -1.49
N LEU A 160 1.67 -2.58 -0.26
CA LEU A 160 0.41 -2.14 0.34
C LEU A 160 -0.17 -0.93 -0.40
N LEU A 161 0.69 0.00 -0.81
CA LEU A 161 0.29 1.14 -1.62
C LEU A 161 -0.22 0.68 -3.00
N LEU A 162 0.51 -0.21 -3.67
CA LEU A 162 0.07 -0.81 -4.92
C LEU A 162 -1.30 -1.50 -4.76
N ALA A 163 -1.48 -2.31 -3.73
CA ALA A 163 -2.76 -2.96 -3.45
C ALA A 163 -3.90 -1.92 -3.29
N GLU A 164 -3.69 -0.89 -2.48
CA GLU A 164 -4.72 0.12 -2.20
C GLU A 164 -5.03 1.03 -3.42
N ILE A 165 -4.08 1.22 -4.35
CA ILE A 165 -4.32 1.89 -5.64
C ILE A 165 -5.37 1.14 -6.48
N PHE A 166 -5.27 -0.19 -6.52
CA PHE A 166 -6.20 -1.02 -7.32
C PHE A 166 -7.50 -1.33 -6.59
N LYS A 167 -7.45 -1.42 -5.26
CA LYS A 167 -8.55 -1.91 -4.43
C LYS A 167 -9.87 -1.18 -4.72
N GLY A 168 -10.88 -1.96 -5.08
CA GLY A 168 -12.23 -1.44 -5.36
C GLY A 168 -12.35 -0.62 -6.65
N ASN A 169 -11.25 -0.37 -7.38
CA ASN A 169 -11.24 0.49 -8.55
C ASN A 169 -11.20 -0.33 -9.85
N PHE A 170 -12.37 -0.71 -10.33
CA PHE A 170 -12.51 -1.53 -11.54
C PHE A 170 -11.81 -0.93 -12.78
N THR A 171 -11.81 0.39 -12.91
CA THR A 171 -11.19 1.09 -14.05
C THR A 171 -9.68 0.90 -14.06
N ILE A 172 -9.03 1.07 -12.90
CA ILE A 172 -7.57 0.89 -12.77
C ILE A 172 -7.21 -0.59 -12.80
N CYS A 173 -7.99 -1.48 -12.17
CA CYS A 173 -7.75 -2.93 -12.22
C CYS A 173 -7.68 -3.47 -13.66
N ARG A 174 -8.47 -2.92 -14.60
CA ARG A 174 -8.41 -3.35 -16.02
C ARG A 174 -7.11 -2.96 -16.74
N ARG A 175 -6.27 -2.14 -16.12
CA ARG A 175 -5.00 -1.61 -16.62
C ARG A 175 -3.80 -2.13 -15.84
N VAL A 176 -3.95 -3.20 -15.05
CA VAL A 176 -2.83 -3.83 -14.36
C VAL A 176 -1.82 -4.33 -15.40
N PRO A 177 -0.54 -3.93 -15.31
CA PRO A 177 0.51 -4.47 -16.18
C PRO A 177 0.74 -5.96 -15.91
N GLU A 178 0.83 -6.79 -16.96
CA GLU A 178 0.98 -8.26 -16.79
C GLU A 178 2.32 -8.64 -16.17
N ASP A 179 3.37 -7.89 -16.49
CA ASP A 179 4.71 -8.00 -15.91
C ASP A 179 4.75 -7.63 -14.42
N LEU A 180 3.82 -6.81 -13.93
CA LEU A 180 3.64 -6.57 -12.50
C LEU A 180 3.11 -7.82 -11.79
N ILE A 181 2.17 -8.55 -12.39
CA ILE A 181 1.66 -9.82 -11.85
C ILE A 181 2.78 -10.86 -11.79
N ALA A 182 3.58 -10.96 -12.85
CA ALA A 182 4.76 -11.84 -12.87
C ALA A 182 5.76 -11.49 -11.76
N LYS A 183 6.09 -10.19 -11.60
CA LYS A 183 7.01 -9.72 -10.56
C LYS A 183 6.52 -10.08 -9.14
N PHE A 184 5.24 -9.91 -8.84
CA PHE A 184 4.69 -10.30 -7.54
C PHE A 184 4.74 -11.83 -7.33
N SER A 185 4.62 -12.62 -8.39
CA SER A 185 4.77 -14.08 -8.30
C SER A 185 6.18 -14.48 -7.88
N GLU A 186 7.18 -13.86 -8.50
CA GLU A 186 8.60 -14.08 -8.20
C GLU A 186 8.92 -13.67 -6.77
N LEU A 187 8.41 -12.51 -6.32
CA LEU A 187 8.61 -12.03 -4.95
C LEU A 187 7.97 -12.96 -3.92
N ILE A 188 6.73 -13.40 -4.15
CA ILE A 188 6.07 -14.37 -3.26
C ILE A 188 6.91 -15.64 -3.15
N LEU A 189 7.35 -16.22 -4.27
CA LEU A 189 8.17 -17.43 -4.26
C LEU A 189 9.49 -17.22 -3.54
N ARG A 190 10.17 -16.10 -3.79
CA ARG A 190 11.44 -15.76 -3.15
C ARG A 190 11.31 -15.72 -1.63
N GLU A 191 10.34 -14.97 -1.11
CA GLU A 191 10.14 -14.85 0.35
C GLU A 191 9.69 -16.17 0.97
N ARG A 192 8.83 -16.94 0.28
CA ARG A 192 8.39 -18.26 0.76
C ARG A 192 9.53 -19.26 0.83
N MET A 193 10.44 -19.26 -0.15
CA MET A 193 11.64 -20.12 -0.11
C MET A 193 12.62 -19.72 1.00
N ALA A 194 12.61 -18.45 1.40
CA ALA A 194 13.36 -17.96 2.56
C ALA A 194 12.67 -18.23 3.91
N GLY A 195 11.48 -18.84 3.91
CA GLY A 195 10.71 -19.12 5.13
C GLY A 195 9.89 -17.93 5.66
N SER A 196 9.82 -16.83 4.91
CA SER A 196 9.11 -15.61 5.31
C SER A 196 7.64 -15.58 4.85
N PHE A 197 6.81 -14.83 5.57
CA PHE A 197 5.36 -14.72 5.34
C PHE A 197 4.96 -13.27 5.03
N VAL A 198 5.38 -12.79 3.85
CA VAL A 198 5.18 -11.39 3.43
C VAL A 198 3.78 -11.18 2.84
N SER A 199 2.83 -10.88 3.71
CA SER A 199 1.40 -10.89 3.38
C SER A 199 0.92 -9.76 2.46
N CYS A 200 1.66 -8.65 2.38
CA CYS A 200 1.34 -7.52 1.51
C CYS A 200 1.40 -7.87 0.01
N TYR A 201 2.18 -8.90 -0.38
CA TYR A 201 2.17 -9.39 -1.76
C TYR A 201 0.88 -10.12 -2.12
N ILE A 202 0.24 -10.78 -1.15
CA ILE A 202 -1.07 -11.39 -1.33
C ILE A 202 -2.16 -10.32 -1.40
N ASP A 203 -2.06 -9.24 -0.61
CA ASP A 203 -3.00 -8.12 -0.68
C ASP A 203 -3.08 -7.52 -2.10
N PHE A 204 -1.95 -7.42 -2.80
CA PHE A 204 -1.93 -6.96 -4.19
C PHE A 204 -2.76 -7.86 -5.10
N TYR A 205 -2.59 -9.19 -5.02
CA TYR A 205 -3.40 -10.13 -5.79
C TYR A 205 -4.88 -9.99 -5.46
N MET A 206 -5.24 -9.92 -4.18
CA MET A 206 -6.62 -9.72 -3.76
C MET A 206 -7.22 -8.43 -4.34
N ALA A 207 -6.45 -7.34 -4.35
CA ALA A 207 -6.89 -6.05 -4.87
C ALA A 207 -7.14 -6.05 -6.39
N ILE A 208 -6.35 -6.81 -7.17
CA ILE A 208 -6.46 -6.81 -8.63
C ILE A 208 -7.47 -7.84 -9.16
N VAL A 209 -7.74 -8.93 -8.44
CA VAL A 209 -8.64 -10.00 -8.91
C VAL A 209 -10.11 -9.65 -8.75
N SER A 210 -10.46 -8.71 -7.87
CA SER A 210 -11.83 -8.21 -7.70
C SER A 210 -11.88 -6.74 -7.29
N ALA A 211 -12.83 -6.00 -7.87
CA ALA A 211 -13.17 -4.65 -7.44
C ALA A 211 -14.49 -4.71 -6.63
N GLY A 212 -14.37 -4.70 -5.30
CA GLY A 212 -15.50 -4.99 -4.41
C GLY A 212 -16.03 -6.41 -4.68
N ASN A 213 -17.33 -6.53 -4.97
CA ASN A 213 -17.95 -7.83 -5.27
C ASN A 213 -17.84 -8.25 -6.75
N LYS A 214 -17.21 -7.44 -7.61
CA LYS A 214 -17.11 -7.71 -9.04
C LYS A 214 -15.76 -8.37 -9.39
N PRO A 215 -15.75 -9.60 -9.94
CA PRO A 215 -14.51 -10.22 -10.38
C PRO A 215 -13.93 -9.48 -11.59
N VAL A 216 -12.61 -9.34 -11.63
CA VAL A 216 -11.86 -8.76 -12.76
C VAL A 216 -11.23 -9.91 -13.54
N VAL A 217 -12.02 -10.56 -14.40
CA VAL A 217 -11.64 -11.80 -15.09
C VAL A 217 -10.31 -11.68 -15.84
N ARG A 218 -10.02 -10.52 -16.45
CA ARG A 218 -8.75 -10.23 -17.12
C ARG A 218 -7.53 -10.46 -16.23
N ASN A 219 -7.65 -10.16 -14.93
CA ASN A 219 -6.55 -10.30 -13.97
C ASN A 219 -6.57 -11.67 -13.28
N GLN A 220 -7.75 -12.27 -13.12
CA GLN A 220 -7.88 -13.59 -12.49
C GLN A 220 -7.13 -14.68 -13.26
N VAL A 221 -7.21 -14.67 -14.59
CA VAL A 221 -6.49 -15.64 -15.45
C VAL A 221 -4.98 -15.62 -15.21
N PRO A 222 -4.26 -14.51 -15.41
CA PRO A 222 -2.81 -14.47 -15.22
C PRO A 222 -2.40 -14.74 -13.76
N VAL A 223 -3.22 -14.34 -12.77
CA VAL A 223 -2.95 -14.69 -11.36
C VAL A 223 -3.06 -16.19 -11.13
N VAL A 224 -4.11 -16.86 -11.63
CA VAL A 224 -4.25 -18.33 -11.51
C VAL A 224 -3.10 -19.04 -12.20
N GLU A 225 -2.74 -18.63 -13.42
CA GLU A 225 -1.63 -19.22 -14.15
C GLU A 225 -0.29 -19.04 -13.43
N ALA A 226 -0.07 -17.87 -12.83
CA ALA A 226 1.16 -17.62 -12.09
C ALA A 226 1.24 -18.45 -10.81
N LEU A 227 0.13 -18.59 -10.08
CA LEU A 227 0.02 -19.51 -8.94
C LEU A 227 0.28 -20.97 -9.34
N GLN A 228 -0.24 -21.40 -10.49
CA GLN A 228 0.01 -22.74 -11.03
C GLN A 228 1.49 -22.94 -11.39
N ARG A 229 2.11 -21.97 -12.07
CA ARG A 229 3.54 -22.02 -12.45
C ARG A 229 4.46 -22.07 -11.25
N GLY A 230 4.20 -21.26 -10.22
CA GLY A 230 4.97 -21.26 -8.98
C GLY A 230 4.70 -22.45 -8.07
N ARG A 231 3.72 -23.29 -8.43
CA ARG A 231 3.10 -24.33 -7.61
C ARG A 231 2.35 -23.73 -6.40
N PRO A 232 1.03 -23.91 -6.31
CA PRO A 232 0.22 -23.25 -5.29
C PRO A 232 0.69 -23.50 -3.86
N GLU A 233 1.21 -24.68 -3.54
CA GLU A 233 1.72 -25.06 -2.22
C GLU A 233 2.99 -24.32 -1.80
N ARG A 234 3.75 -23.79 -2.76
CA ARG A 234 4.95 -22.99 -2.50
C ARG A 234 4.63 -21.51 -2.36
N MET A 235 3.55 -21.06 -2.98
CA MET A 235 3.14 -19.65 -2.98
C MET A 235 2.10 -19.33 -1.90
N LEU A 236 1.11 -20.20 -1.73
CA LEU A 236 0.01 -20.03 -0.80
C LEU A 236 0.27 -20.86 0.44
N HIS A 237 -0.07 -20.32 1.60
CA HIS A 237 -0.04 -21.09 2.83
C HIS A 237 -1.45 -21.65 3.06
N LEU A 238 -1.64 -22.92 2.70
CA LEU A 238 -2.92 -23.62 2.81
C LEU A 238 -2.71 -24.79 3.76
N LEU A 239 -2.91 -24.54 5.05
CA LEU A 239 -2.79 -25.52 6.14
C LEU A 239 -3.88 -26.59 5.98
N ARG A 240 -3.55 -27.74 5.36
CA ARG A 240 -4.53 -28.72 4.81
C ARG A 240 -4.57 -30.05 5.56
N THR A 241 -3.45 -30.49 6.12
CA THR A 241 -3.35 -31.75 6.88
C THR A 241 -3.86 -31.57 8.31
N THR A 242 -4.18 -32.66 9.00
CA THR A 242 -4.63 -32.61 10.41
C THR A 242 -3.62 -31.87 11.31
N SER A 243 -2.32 -32.15 11.16
CA SER A 243 -1.25 -31.45 11.89
C SER A 243 -1.15 -29.96 11.53
N GLU A 244 -1.37 -29.60 10.26
CA GLU A 244 -1.38 -28.20 9.83
C GLU A 244 -2.62 -27.45 10.32
N MET A 245 -3.78 -28.11 10.39
CA MET A 245 -4.98 -27.52 10.99
C MET A 245 -4.80 -27.31 12.49
N GLU A 246 -4.14 -28.23 13.19
CA GLU A 246 -3.74 -28.02 14.59
C GLU A 246 -2.79 -26.83 14.74
N ARG A 247 -1.83 -26.66 13.82
CA ARG A 247 -0.99 -25.46 13.75
C ARG A 247 -1.83 -24.19 13.52
N ALA A 248 -2.82 -24.20 12.63
CA ALA A 248 -3.71 -23.05 12.40
C ALA A 248 -4.46 -22.67 13.69
N LEU A 249 -4.95 -23.66 14.44
CA LEU A 249 -5.62 -23.45 15.72
C LEU A 249 -4.66 -22.92 16.78
N ASP A 250 -3.43 -23.42 16.83
CA ASP A 250 -2.38 -22.94 17.73
C ASP A 250 -2.02 -21.47 17.45
N LEU A 251 -1.80 -21.13 16.18
CA LEU A 251 -1.57 -19.76 15.72
C LEU A 251 -2.73 -18.83 16.11
N ALA A 252 -3.97 -19.26 15.87
CA ALA A 252 -5.15 -18.46 16.20
C ALA A 252 -5.33 -18.24 17.72
N ARG A 253 -5.02 -19.24 18.55
CA ARG A 253 -5.08 -19.13 20.02
C ARG A 253 -4.06 -18.15 20.58
N HIS A 254 -2.90 -18.06 19.94
CA HIS A 254 -1.79 -17.22 20.39
C HIS A 254 -1.71 -15.88 19.64
N PHE A 255 -2.67 -15.59 18.77
CA PHE A 255 -2.72 -14.34 18.02
C PHE A 255 -2.89 -13.15 18.96
N LYS A 256 -1.84 -12.31 19.07
CA LYS A 256 -1.77 -11.23 20.08
C LYS A 256 -1.91 -9.83 19.52
N ALA A 257 -2.24 -9.67 18.24
CA ALA A 257 -2.17 -8.37 17.58
C ALA A 257 -3.41 -7.48 17.86
N LYS A 258 -3.44 -6.84 19.04
CA LYS A 258 -4.30 -5.66 19.31
C LYS A 258 -4.13 -4.55 18.26
N SER A 259 -2.96 -4.45 17.62
CA SER A 259 -2.61 -3.50 16.55
C SER A 259 -3.30 -3.81 15.21
N VAL A 260 -3.37 -5.08 14.82
CA VAL A 260 -4.04 -5.52 13.57
C VAL A 260 -5.54 -5.25 13.62
N LEU A 261 -6.17 -5.47 14.78
CA LEU A 261 -7.59 -5.17 14.99
C LEU A 261 -7.91 -3.67 14.97
N ARG A 262 -6.90 -2.79 15.15
CA ARG A 262 -7.04 -1.33 15.16
C ARG A 262 -6.57 -0.66 13.87
N GLY A 263 -6.00 -1.40 12.92
CA GLY A 263 -5.44 -0.83 11.68
C GLY A 263 -4.20 0.05 11.89
N GLU A 264 -3.56 -0.10 13.05
CA GLU A 264 -2.27 0.50 13.38
C GLU A 264 -1.15 -0.42 12.85
N ASP A 265 -0.02 0.19 12.48
CA ASP A 265 1.08 -0.39 11.69
C ASP A 265 1.30 -1.91 11.84
N THR A 266 1.24 -2.62 10.71
CA THR A 266 1.50 -4.07 10.61
C THR A 266 2.99 -4.42 10.69
N THR A 267 3.87 -3.44 10.94
CA THR A 267 5.33 -3.59 10.89
C THR A 267 5.92 -4.35 12.09
N GLU A 268 5.13 -4.68 13.11
CA GLU A 268 5.60 -5.39 14.31
C GLU A 268 4.81 -6.67 14.61
N LEU A 269 4.43 -7.42 13.57
CA LEU A 269 3.92 -8.76 13.77
C LEU A 269 5.08 -9.71 14.05
N ASN A 270 4.96 -10.52 15.11
CA ASN A 270 5.86 -11.66 15.31
C ASN A 270 5.66 -12.70 14.20
N GLU A 271 6.60 -13.62 14.05
CA GLU A 271 6.58 -14.63 12.97
C GLU A 271 5.28 -15.46 12.93
N ASN A 272 4.74 -15.83 14.10
CA ASN A 272 3.48 -16.58 14.18
C ASN A 272 2.28 -15.73 13.70
N ASP A 273 2.22 -14.45 14.09
CA ASP A 273 1.17 -13.53 13.64
C ASP A 273 1.28 -13.29 12.13
N GLN A 274 2.49 -13.21 11.58
CA GLN A 274 2.72 -13.09 10.13
C GLN A 274 2.26 -14.34 9.37
N GLU A 275 2.60 -15.54 9.87
CA GLU A 275 2.15 -16.82 9.31
C GLU A 275 0.62 -16.91 9.27
N LEU A 276 -0.05 -16.56 10.38
CA LEU A 276 -1.51 -16.58 10.46
C LEU A 276 -2.15 -15.59 9.48
N VAL A 277 -1.67 -14.35 9.43
CA VAL A 277 -2.19 -13.34 8.51
C VAL A 277 -2.01 -13.77 7.05
N TYR A 278 -0.86 -14.38 6.73
CA TYR A 278 -0.58 -14.90 5.39
C TYR A 278 -1.50 -16.07 5.02
N TYR A 279 -1.76 -16.99 5.96
CA TYR A 279 -2.74 -18.08 5.80
C TYR A 279 -4.14 -17.53 5.49
N LEU A 280 -4.63 -16.60 6.31
CA LEU A 280 -5.96 -16.01 6.15
C LEU A 280 -6.12 -15.30 4.80
N LYS A 281 -5.13 -14.51 4.38
CA LYS A 281 -5.13 -13.83 3.08
C LYS A 281 -5.01 -14.80 1.91
N SER A 282 -4.25 -15.89 2.07
CA SER A 282 -4.20 -16.96 1.05
C SER A 282 -5.59 -17.56 0.83
N MET A 283 -6.33 -17.83 1.90
CA MET A 283 -7.71 -18.32 1.83
C MET A 283 -8.67 -17.30 1.21
N GLU A 284 -8.53 -16.01 1.56
CA GLU A 284 -9.36 -14.94 1.00
C GLU A 284 -9.11 -14.75 -0.51
N LEU A 285 -7.85 -14.81 -0.95
CA LEU A 285 -7.48 -14.77 -2.36
C LEU A 285 -8.14 -15.93 -3.13
N LEU A 286 -8.10 -17.16 -2.59
CA LEU A 286 -8.79 -18.30 -3.20
C LEU A 286 -10.29 -18.06 -3.32
N GLY A 287 -10.92 -17.52 -2.27
CA GLY A 287 -12.32 -17.11 -2.31
C GLY A 287 -12.61 -16.08 -3.40
N GLY A 288 -11.75 -15.08 -3.56
CA GLY A 288 -11.85 -14.06 -4.62
C GLY A 288 -11.73 -14.64 -6.02
N LEU A 289 -10.76 -15.54 -6.24
CA LEU A 289 -10.56 -16.26 -7.50
C LEU A 289 -11.72 -17.20 -7.83
N ALA A 290 -12.34 -17.83 -6.83
CA ALA A 290 -13.49 -18.71 -6.99
C ALA A 290 -14.76 -17.95 -7.42
N ARG A 291 -14.90 -16.66 -7.10
CA ARG A 291 -16.05 -15.84 -7.54
C ARG A 291 -16.04 -15.54 -9.06
N GLY A 292 -14.91 -15.76 -9.73
CA GLY A 292 -14.80 -15.61 -11.18
C GLY A 292 -15.72 -16.55 -11.95
N ARG A 293 -16.35 -16.06 -13.02
CA ARG A 293 -17.08 -16.89 -13.99
C ARG A 293 -16.23 -17.00 -15.27
N GLY A 294 -15.97 -18.22 -15.74
CA GLY A 294 -15.16 -18.48 -16.94
C GLY A 294 -14.41 -19.81 -16.85
N SER A 295 -13.85 -20.29 -17.97
CA SER A 295 -13.16 -21.60 -18.09
C SER A 295 -11.84 -21.71 -17.32
N HIS A 296 -11.41 -20.63 -16.67
CA HIS A 296 -10.18 -20.53 -15.88
C HIS A 296 -10.47 -20.09 -14.44
N SER A 297 -11.74 -20.10 -14.02
CA SER A 297 -12.06 -19.93 -12.60
C SER A 297 -11.67 -21.18 -11.82
N LEU A 298 -11.35 -21.03 -10.54
CA LEU A 298 -11.03 -22.17 -9.67
C LEU A 298 -12.19 -23.18 -9.55
N ILE A 299 -13.42 -22.76 -9.85
CA ILE A 299 -14.59 -23.65 -9.91
C ILE A 299 -14.49 -24.59 -11.12
N THR A 300 -13.97 -24.11 -12.25
CA THR A 300 -13.90 -24.87 -13.51
C THR A 300 -12.56 -25.58 -13.72
N LYS A 301 -11.48 -25.04 -13.14
CA LYS A 301 -10.13 -25.62 -13.13
C LYS A 301 -9.55 -25.47 -11.73
N PRO A 302 -9.88 -26.38 -10.79
CA PRO A 302 -9.25 -26.39 -9.48
C PRO A 302 -7.73 -26.61 -9.66
N PHE A 303 -6.94 -26.16 -8.68
CA PHE A 303 -5.53 -26.52 -8.64
C PHE A 303 -5.42 -28.04 -8.58
N VAL A 304 -4.86 -28.64 -9.63
CA VAL A 304 -4.62 -30.08 -9.69
C VAL A 304 -3.48 -30.37 -8.72
N ALA A 305 -3.73 -31.29 -7.79
CA ALA A 305 -2.74 -31.77 -6.82
C ALA A 305 -1.70 -32.67 -7.49
#